data_AF-K1STX6-F1
#
_entry.id   AF-K1STX6-F1
#
_cell.length_a   1.000
_cell.length_b   1.000
_cell.length_c   1.000
_cell.angle_alpha   90.00
_cell.angle_beta   90.00
_cell.angle_gamma   90.00
#
_symmetry.space_group_name_H-M   'P 1'
#
loop_
_entity.id
_entity.type
_entity.pdbx_description
1 polymer ?
#
loop_
_entity_poly.entity_id
_entity_poly.type
_entity_poly.pdbx_seq_one_letter_code
_entity_poly.pdbx_strand_id
1 'polypeptide(L)'
;TLLEDHTPTAIGNPVAIANEVNPEIVAAATKFLEHIGYTGFANFDIKYDERDGKFKFFEINVRLGRSNFYVTGSGFNTVKWIVDDYIYNKLDDYTVADNINLYTVVPKGVIKKYVPDSDFKSLALKLWSEGKVSEPLFYSADRNLKHNFYARAAYINQFRKFRKYF
;
A
#
# COMPACT_ATOMS: atom_id res chain seq x y z
N THR A 1 -0.48 -3.69 6.78
CA THR A 1 0.89 -3.81 6.22
C THR A 1 1.45 -5.18 6.49
N LEU A 2 2.18 -5.79 5.54
CA LEU A 2 2.80 -7.10 5.71
C LEU A 2 4.28 -7.02 6.11
N LEU A 3 4.98 -6.02 5.57
CA LEU A 3 6.41 -5.84 5.77
C LEU A 3 6.76 -4.35 5.64
N GLU A 4 7.67 -3.89 6.50
CA GLU A 4 8.18 -2.52 6.53
C GLU A 4 9.70 -2.50 6.23
N ASP A 5 10.20 -1.37 5.73
CA ASP A 5 11.63 -1.14 5.54
C ASP A 5 12.30 -0.94 6.92
N HIS A 6 13.43 -1.59 7.16
CA HIS A 6 14.21 -1.48 8.41
C HIS A 6 15.52 -0.70 8.24
N THR A 7 15.78 -0.14 7.05
CA THR A 7 16.95 0.72 6.86
C THR A 7 16.81 2.00 7.67
N PRO A 8 17.89 2.54 8.28
CA PRO A 8 17.81 3.74 9.12
C PRO A 8 17.17 4.95 8.44
N THR A 9 17.33 5.08 7.12
CA THR A 9 16.81 6.19 6.32
C THR A 9 15.33 6.05 5.95
N ALA A 10 14.74 4.87 6.09
CA ALA A 10 13.39 4.58 5.60
C ALA A 10 12.56 3.73 6.58
N ILE A 11 12.97 3.66 7.84
CA ILE A 11 12.34 2.82 8.86
C ILE A 11 10.83 3.06 8.93
N GLY A 12 10.05 1.97 9.01
CA GLY A 12 8.59 2.01 9.12
C GLY A 12 7.84 2.24 7.81
N ASN A 13 8.53 2.49 6.68
CA ASN A 13 7.85 2.60 5.40
C ASN A 13 7.30 1.23 4.96
N PRO A 14 6.00 1.12 4.64
CA PRO A 14 5.44 -0.13 4.11
C PRO A 14 6.07 -0.51 2.78
N VAL A 15 6.62 -1.73 2.68
CA VAL A 15 7.21 -2.27 1.45
C VAL A 15 6.43 -3.42 0.85
N ALA A 16 5.51 -4.02 1.60
CA ALA A 16 4.54 -4.99 1.12
C ALA A 16 3.19 -4.80 1.84
N ILE A 17 2.11 -4.73 1.07
CA ILE A 17 0.74 -4.50 1.57
C ILE A 17 -0.22 -5.36 0.77
N ALA A 18 -1.05 -6.16 1.43
CA ALA A 18 -2.23 -6.75 0.82
C ALA A 18 -3.43 -5.86 1.15
N ASN A 19 -4.23 -5.51 0.13
CA ASN A 19 -5.48 -4.77 0.33
C ASN A 19 -6.50 -5.65 1.06
N GLU A 20 -7.21 -5.05 2.00
CA GLU A 20 -8.40 -5.62 2.65
C GLU A 20 -9.40 -4.51 2.94
N VAL A 21 -10.67 -4.88 3.10
CA VAL A 21 -11.72 -3.95 3.51
C VAL A 21 -12.20 -4.35 4.89
N ASN A 22 -12.09 -3.42 5.83
CA ASN A 22 -12.75 -3.51 7.12
C ASN A 22 -13.87 -2.46 7.18
N PRO A 23 -15.15 -2.88 7.14
CA PRO A 23 -16.29 -1.95 7.11
C PRO A 23 -16.37 -1.03 8.33
N GLU A 24 -15.96 -1.50 9.51
CA GLU A 24 -15.98 -0.70 10.74
C GLU A 24 -14.94 0.42 10.69
N ILE A 25 -13.73 0.11 10.20
CA ILE A 25 -12.67 1.10 10.00
C ILE A 25 -13.11 2.14 8.96
N VAL A 26 -13.65 1.69 7.84
CA VAL A 26 -14.11 2.58 6.76
C VAL A 26 -15.20 3.51 7.29
N ALA A 27 -16.22 2.98 7.97
CA ALA A 27 -17.31 3.78 8.53
C ALA A 27 -16.81 4.79 9.58
N ALA A 28 -15.88 4.39 10.45
CA ALA A 28 -15.29 5.28 11.45
C ALA A 28 -14.47 6.41 10.82
N ALA A 29 -13.65 6.09 9.81
CA ALA A 29 -12.85 7.07 9.07
C ALA A 29 -13.74 8.06 8.31
N THR A 30 -14.76 7.57 7.59
CA THR A 30 -15.73 8.41 6.87
C THR A 30 -16.43 9.36 7.82
N LYS A 31 -17.00 8.85 8.92
CA LYS A 31 -17.68 9.67 9.93
C LYS A 31 -16.76 10.74 10.51
N PHE A 32 -15.51 10.40 10.81
CA PHE A 32 -14.54 11.36 11.35
C PHE A 32 -14.23 12.48 10.35
N LEU A 33 -13.92 12.13 9.10
CA LEU A 33 -13.57 13.11 8.06
C LEU A 33 -14.73 14.05 7.73
N GLU A 34 -15.96 13.51 7.65
CA GLU A 34 -17.17 14.31 7.44
C GLU A 34 -17.43 15.26 8.62
N HIS A 35 -17.27 14.77 9.86
CA HIS A 35 -17.51 15.57 11.06
C HIS A 35 -16.58 16.79 11.14
N ILE A 36 -15.32 16.64 10.72
CA ILE A 36 -14.35 17.74 10.71
C ILE A 36 -14.38 18.57 9.41
N GLY A 37 -15.21 18.19 8.44
CA GLY A 37 -15.30 18.86 7.13
C GLY A 37 -14.01 18.79 6.32
N TYR A 38 -13.26 17.68 6.40
CA TYR A 38 -12.00 17.54 5.69
C TYR A 38 -12.20 17.21 4.21
N THR A 39 -11.43 17.86 3.34
CA THR A 39 -11.40 17.60 1.90
C THR A 39 -9.96 17.39 1.44
N GLY A 40 -9.71 16.30 0.74
CA GLY A 40 -8.39 15.92 0.25
C GLY A 40 -8.07 14.45 0.53
N PHE A 41 -6.80 14.08 0.36
CA PHE A 41 -6.33 12.73 0.66
C PHE A 41 -5.90 12.61 2.11
N ALA A 42 -6.41 11.61 2.80
CA ALA A 42 -5.97 11.23 4.13
C ALA A 42 -5.54 9.77 4.16
N ASN A 43 -4.50 9.48 4.93
CA ASN A 43 -4.11 8.12 5.31
C ASN A 43 -4.15 8.00 6.83
N PHE A 44 -4.78 6.93 7.33
CA PHE A 44 -4.87 6.68 8.76
C PHE A 44 -3.90 5.58 9.17
N ASP A 45 -3.16 5.83 10.25
CA ASP A 45 -2.35 4.81 10.89
C ASP A 45 -3.19 4.13 11.98
N ILE A 46 -3.42 2.83 11.79
CA ILE A 46 -4.34 2.03 12.60
C ILE A 46 -3.60 0.79 13.10
N LYS A 47 -3.83 0.40 14.36
CA LYS A 47 -3.38 -0.90 14.88
C LYS A 47 -4.55 -1.70 15.43
N TYR A 48 -4.47 -3.01 15.27
CA TYR A 48 -5.35 -3.96 15.93
C TYR A 48 -4.79 -4.27 17.32
N ASP A 49 -5.63 -4.19 18.34
CA ASP A 49 -5.29 -4.55 19.72
C ASP A 49 -5.88 -5.93 20.05
N GLU A 50 -5.03 -6.94 20.13
CA GLU A 50 -5.45 -8.33 20.39
C GLU A 50 -6.06 -8.53 21.79
N ARG A 51 -5.84 -7.60 22.73
CA ARG A 51 -6.35 -7.70 24.10
C ARG A 51 -7.85 -7.44 24.19
N ASP A 52 -8.36 -6.56 23.34
CA ASP A 52 -9.78 -6.19 23.31
C ASP A 52 -10.47 -6.41 21.96
N GLY A 53 -9.71 -6.88 20.96
CA GLY A 53 -10.20 -7.20 19.62
C GLY A 53 -10.59 -5.99 18.79
N LYS A 54 -10.07 -4.79 19.09
CA LYS A 54 -10.50 -3.55 18.43
C LYS A 54 -9.36 -2.88 17.65
N PHE A 55 -9.75 -2.20 16.57
CA PHE A 55 -8.87 -1.29 15.86
C PHE A 55 -8.79 0.07 16.55
N LYS A 56 -7.58 0.63 16.64
CA LYS A 56 -7.29 1.93 17.25
C LYS A 56 -6.65 2.84 16.20
N PHE A 57 -7.23 4.03 16.01
CA PHE A 57 -6.66 5.09 15.17
C PHE A 57 -5.62 5.86 15.97
N PHE A 58 -4.42 6.04 15.42
CA PHE A 58 -3.31 6.76 16.07
C PHE A 58 -3.08 8.13 15.44
N GLU A 59 -3.02 8.16 14.12
CA GLU A 59 -2.63 9.36 13.37
C GLU A 59 -3.42 9.46 12.06
N ILE A 60 -3.64 10.71 11.62
CA ILE A 60 -4.07 11.05 10.27
C ILE A 60 -2.95 11.79 9.55
N ASN A 61 -2.51 11.24 8.43
CA ASN A 61 -1.62 11.88 7.48
C ASN A 61 -2.47 12.53 6.39
N VAL A 62 -2.57 13.86 6.37
CA VAL A 62 -3.37 14.64 5.39
C VAL A 62 -2.71 14.76 4.01
N ARG A 63 -2.27 13.62 3.48
CA ARG A 63 -1.64 13.46 2.17
C ARG A 63 -1.71 12.01 1.69
N LEU A 64 -1.43 11.79 0.41
CA LEU A 64 -1.10 10.46 -0.09
C LEU A 64 0.19 9.94 0.58
N GLY A 65 0.13 8.72 1.09
CA GLY A 65 1.29 8.03 1.65
C GLY A 65 2.32 7.67 0.57
N ARG A 66 3.58 7.43 0.97
CA ARG A 66 4.64 6.99 0.04
C ARG A 66 4.24 5.73 -0.74
N SER A 67 3.57 4.81 -0.06
CA SER A 67 3.17 3.51 -0.62
C SER A 67 1.76 3.52 -1.22
N ASN A 68 1.10 4.69 -1.39
CA ASN A 68 -0.31 4.82 -1.80
C ASN A 68 -0.70 4.08 -3.09
N PHE A 69 0.27 3.70 -3.93
CA PHE A 69 0.02 2.91 -5.13
C PHE A 69 -0.65 1.55 -4.83
N TYR A 70 -0.75 1.09 -3.58
CA TYR A 70 -1.62 -0.04 -3.22
C TYR A 70 -3.11 0.21 -3.56
N VAL A 71 -3.56 1.47 -3.61
CA VAL A 71 -4.93 1.83 -4.04
C VAL A 71 -5.06 1.77 -5.56
N THR A 72 -4.09 2.35 -6.29
CA THR A 72 -4.07 2.31 -7.76
C THR A 72 -3.83 0.91 -8.31
N GLY A 73 -2.97 0.14 -7.65
CA GLY A 73 -2.67 -1.25 -7.99
C GLY A 73 -3.86 -2.18 -7.83
N SER A 74 -4.82 -1.86 -6.95
CA SER A 74 -6.10 -2.58 -6.86
C SER A 74 -7.15 -2.07 -7.86
N GLY A 75 -6.79 -1.17 -8.77
CA GLY A 75 -7.69 -0.67 -9.83
C GLY A 75 -8.35 0.68 -9.50
N PHE A 76 -8.06 1.28 -8.34
CA PHE A 76 -8.62 2.56 -7.92
C PHE A 76 -7.57 3.67 -8.07
N ASN A 77 -7.54 4.31 -9.24
CA ASN A 77 -6.53 5.32 -9.54
C ASN A 77 -6.75 6.62 -8.73
N THR A 78 -5.84 6.92 -7.81
CA THR A 78 -5.94 8.10 -6.92
C THR A 78 -5.80 9.42 -7.69
N VAL A 79 -5.04 9.44 -8.79
CA VAL A 79 -4.87 10.63 -9.63
C VAL A 79 -6.15 10.94 -10.42
N LYS A 80 -6.94 9.93 -10.77
CA LYS A 80 -8.23 10.11 -11.47
C LYS A 80 -9.14 11.04 -10.66
N TRP A 81 -9.25 10.83 -9.35
CA TRP A 81 -10.09 11.67 -8.49
C TRP A 81 -9.65 13.13 -8.44
N ILE A 82 -8.33 13.42 -8.45
CA ILE A 82 -7.83 14.80 -8.51
C ILE A 82 -8.24 15.45 -9.83
N VAL A 83 -8.03 14.74 -10.94
CA VAL A 83 -8.33 15.24 -12.28
C VAL A 83 -9.84 15.45 -12.45
N ASP A 84 -10.64 14.49 -12.03
CA ASP A 84 -12.09 14.55 -12.18
C ASP A 84 -12.72 15.66 -11.33
N ASP A 85 -12.20 15.90 -10.12
CA ASP A 85 -12.64 17.00 -9.26
C ASP A 85 -12.25 18.37 -9.86
N TYR A 86 -10.95 18.61 -10.06
CA TYR A 86 -10.45 19.95 -10.39
C TYR A 86 -10.54 20.34 -11.87
N ILE A 87 -10.56 19.37 -12.79
CA ILE A 87 -10.55 19.64 -14.24
C ILE A 87 -11.93 19.39 -14.85
N TYR A 88 -12.55 18.26 -14.53
CA TYR A 88 -13.80 17.85 -15.18
C TYR A 88 -15.06 18.13 -14.35
N ASN A 89 -14.93 18.54 -13.09
CA ASN A 89 -16.05 18.73 -12.16
C ASN A 89 -17.02 17.54 -12.16
N LYS A 90 -16.46 16.32 -12.10
CA LYS A 90 -17.17 15.06 -12.27
C LYS A 90 -16.67 14.00 -11.30
N LEU A 91 -16.59 14.35 -10.02
CA LEU A 91 -16.21 13.40 -8.99
C LEU A 91 -17.27 12.29 -8.89
N ASP A 92 -16.82 11.03 -8.84
CA ASP A 92 -17.70 9.87 -8.73
C ASP A 92 -18.41 9.84 -7.36
N ASP A 93 -19.49 9.07 -7.25
CA ASP A 93 -20.16 8.79 -5.98
C ASP A 93 -19.22 8.06 -4.99
N TYR A 94 -19.63 8.02 -3.71
CA TYR A 94 -18.90 7.35 -2.65
C TYR A 94 -18.41 5.95 -3.07
N THR A 95 -17.09 5.77 -3.03
CA THR A 95 -16.42 4.56 -3.52
C THR A 95 -15.50 3.99 -2.45
N VAL A 96 -15.60 2.68 -2.21
CA VAL A 96 -14.65 1.93 -1.37
C VAL A 96 -13.77 1.09 -2.28
N ALA A 97 -12.45 1.21 -2.13
CA ALA A 97 -11.48 0.42 -2.89
C ALA A 97 -11.41 -1.02 -2.37
N ASP A 98 -12.23 -1.92 -2.92
CA ASP A 98 -12.50 -3.25 -2.39
C ASP A 98 -11.80 -4.42 -3.11
N ASN A 99 -11.13 -4.14 -4.22
CA ASN A 99 -10.35 -5.15 -4.94
C ASN A 99 -9.10 -5.57 -4.14
N ILE A 100 -8.90 -6.88 -4.05
CA ILE A 100 -7.71 -7.45 -3.41
C ILE A 100 -6.51 -7.43 -4.37
N ASN A 101 -5.38 -6.96 -3.88
CA ASN A 101 -4.12 -6.90 -4.61
C ASN A 101 -2.94 -6.89 -3.64
N LEU A 102 -1.78 -7.36 -4.10
CA LEU A 102 -0.52 -7.23 -3.37
C LEU A 102 0.30 -6.07 -3.94
N TYR A 103 0.45 -4.99 -3.19
CA TYR A 103 1.48 -3.99 -3.46
C TYR A 103 2.82 -4.46 -2.90
N THR A 104 3.90 -4.30 -3.68
CA THR A 104 5.25 -4.55 -3.19
C THR A 104 6.32 -3.72 -3.90
N VAL A 105 7.36 -3.35 -3.15
CA VAL A 105 8.63 -2.80 -3.69
C VAL A 105 9.83 -3.67 -3.35
N VAL A 106 9.56 -4.92 -2.91
CA VAL A 106 10.58 -5.92 -2.57
C VAL A 106 10.33 -7.24 -3.32
N PRO A 107 11.40 -8.00 -3.64
CA PRO A 107 11.30 -9.33 -4.23
C PRO A 107 10.42 -10.30 -3.45
N LYS A 108 9.72 -11.20 -4.16
CA LYS A 108 8.99 -12.34 -3.55
C LYS A 108 9.81 -13.10 -2.52
N GLY A 109 11.11 -13.28 -2.76
CA GLY A 109 12.01 -13.98 -1.85
C GLY A 109 12.21 -13.24 -0.51
N VAL A 110 12.15 -11.90 -0.50
CA VAL A 110 12.18 -11.10 0.72
C VAL A 110 10.90 -11.33 1.52
N ILE A 111 9.73 -11.27 0.87
CA ILE A 111 8.44 -11.57 1.51
C ILE A 111 8.44 -12.97 2.11
N LYS A 112 8.85 -13.99 1.33
CA LYS A 112 8.93 -15.38 1.79
C LYS A 112 9.80 -15.56 3.03
N LYS A 113 10.90 -14.80 3.13
CA LYS A 113 11.89 -14.96 4.20
C LYS A 113 11.54 -14.18 5.46
N TYR A 114 11.06 -12.95 5.32
CA TYR A 114 10.97 -11.99 6.43
C TYR A 114 9.55 -11.72 6.93
N VAL A 115 8.51 -12.07 6.17
CA VAL A 115 7.14 -12.05 6.70
C VAL A 115 6.94 -13.30 7.58
N PRO A 116 6.47 -13.16 8.84
CA PRO A 116 6.17 -14.28 9.71
C PRO A 116 5.14 -15.24 9.11
N ASP A 117 5.26 -16.53 9.42
CA ASP A 117 4.30 -17.53 8.96
C ASP A 117 2.91 -17.24 9.56
N SER A 118 1.96 -16.95 8.66
CA SER A 118 0.64 -16.42 8.99
C SER A 118 -0.28 -16.55 7.76
N ASP A 119 -1.58 -16.43 7.97
CA ASP A 119 -2.57 -16.38 6.88
C ASP A 119 -2.27 -15.24 5.90
N PHE A 120 -1.76 -14.12 6.41
CA PHE A 120 -1.34 -12.97 5.61
C PHE A 120 -0.15 -13.28 4.69
N LYS A 121 0.83 -14.07 5.14
CA LYS A 121 1.93 -14.54 4.28
C LYS A 121 1.41 -15.46 3.19
N SER A 122 0.54 -16.40 3.55
CA SER A 122 -0.10 -17.32 2.61
C SER A 122 -0.90 -16.56 1.55
N LEU A 123 -1.67 -15.56 1.96
CA LEU A 123 -2.42 -14.67 1.08
C LEU A 123 -1.49 -13.92 0.11
N ALA A 124 -0.42 -13.32 0.61
CA ALA A 124 0.54 -12.59 -0.23
C ALA A 124 1.17 -13.51 -1.30
N LEU A 125 1.54 -14.74 -0.93
CA LEU A 125 2.12 -15.70 -1.88
C LEU A 125 1.10 -16.20 -2.89
N LYS A 126 -0.17 -16.37 -2.49
CA LYS A 126 -1.28 -16.71 -3.37
C LYS A 126 -1.55 -15.60 -4.39
N LEU A 127 -1.68 -14.35 -3.93
CA LEU A 127 -1.85 -13.18 -4.80
C LEU A 127 -0.70 -13.07 -5.80
N TRP A 128 0.53 -13.37 -5.35
CA TRP A 128 1.67 -13.45 -6.24
C TRP A 128 1.51 -14.51 -7.34
N SER A 129 1.12 -15.74 -7.00
CA SER A 129 0.92 -16.78 -8.01
C SER A 129 -0.23 -16.46 -8.98
N GLU A 130 -1.25 -15.72 -8.54
CA GLU A 130 -2.37 -15.30 -9.37
C GLU A 130 -2.06 -14.09 -10.25
N GLY A 131 -0.86 -13.50 -10.13
CA GLY A 131 -0.49 -12.28 -10.87
C GLY A 131 -1.18 -11.00 -10.35
N LYS A 132 -1.86 -11.06 -9.20
CA LYS A 132 -2.49 -9.91 -8.53
C LYS A 132 -1.44 -9.18 -7.68
N VAL A 133 -0.42 -8.67 -8.36
CA VAL A 133 0.70 -7.94 -7.75
C VAL A 133 0.95 -6.65 -8.50
N SER A 134 1.12 -5.58 -7.76
CA SER A 134 1.55 -4.29 -8.27
C SER A 134 2.93 -3.95 -7.77
N GLU A 135 3.84 -3.77 -8.73
CA GLU A 135 5.24 -3.41 -8.50
C GLU A 135 5.50 -2.06 -9.17
N PRO A 136 5.29 -0.93 -8.47
CA PRO A 136 5.27 0.40 -9.10
C PRO A 136 6.58 0.79 -9.79
N LEU A 137 7.68 0.11 -9.44
CA LEU A 137 8.99 0.33 -10.04
C LEU A 137 9.09 -0.24 -11.47
N PHE A 138 8.18 -1.13 -11.86
CA PHE A 138 8.19 -1.80 -13.16
C PHE A 138 6.95 -1.43 -13.96
N TYR A 139 7.17 -0.81 -15.11
CA TYR A 139 6.13 -0.43 -16.05
C TYR A 139 6.47 -0.98 -17.43
N SER A 140 5.63 -1.88 -17.96
CA SER A 140 5.93 -2.62 -19.21
C SER A 140 6.05 -1.74 -20.44
N ALA A 141 5.37 -0.59 -20.46
CA ALA A 141 5.48 0.38 -21.55
C ALA A 141 6.71 1.30 -21.42
N ASP A 142 7.42 1.28 -20.29
CA ASP A 142 8.71 1.98 -20.18
C ASP A 142 9.82 1.21 -20.89
N ARG A 143 10.24 1.75 -22.03
CA ARG A 143 11.32 1.20 -22.87
C ARG A 143 12.71 1.74 -22.53
N ASN A 144 12.85 2.57 -21.51
CA ASN A 144 14.14 3.14 -21.13
C ASN A 144 15.02 2.08 -20.45
N LEU A 145 16.07 1.63 -21.14
CA LEU A 145 16.97 0.60 -20.65
C LEU A 145 17.73 1.03 -19.38
N LYS A 146 18.11 2.30 -19.26
CA LYS A 146 18.80 2.81 -18.07
C LYS A 146 17.88 2.76 -16.85
N HIS A 147 16.65 3.23 -16.98
CA HIS A 147 15.68 3.16 -15.88
C HIS A 147 15.43 1.71 -15.47
N ASN A 148 15.14 0.83 -16.43
CA ASN A 148 14.91 -0.59 -16.17
C ASN A 148 16.09 -1.27 -15.46
N PHE A 149 17.33 -0.93 -15.83
CA PHE A 149 18.52 -1.43 -15.15
C PHE A 149 18.57 -0.99 -13.67
N TYR A 150 18.45 0.31 -13.41
CA TYR A 150 18.51 0.83 -12.04
C TYR A 150 17.33 0.37 -11.17
N ALA A 151 16.14 0.27 -11.77
CA ALA A 151 14.95 -0.30 -11.13
C ALA A 151 15.21 -1.72 -10.64
N ARG A 152 15.67 -2.61 -11.53
CA ARG A 152 16.00 -4.00 -11.18
C ARG A 152 17.14 -4.10 -10.18
N ALA A 153 18.18 -3.28 -10.34
CA ALA A 153 19.31 -3.26 -9.40
C ALA A 153 18.86 -2.83 -7.98
N ALA A 154 18.05 -1.77 -7.88
CA ALA A 154 17.49 -1.31 -6.61
C ALA A 154 16.58 -2.36 -5.98
N TYR A 155 15.75 -3.02 -6.79
CA TYR A 155 14.85 -4.09 -6.37
C TYR A 155 15.60 -5.32 -5.83
N ILE A 156 16.63 -5.80 -6.52
CA ILE A 156 17.46 -6.93 -6.06
C ILE A 156 18.28 -6.53 -4.82
N ASN A 157 18.76 -5.28 -4.75
CA ASN A 157 19.49 -4.78 -3.59
C ASN A 157 18.65 -4.80 -2.29
N GLN A 158 17.32 -4.94 -2.37
CA GLN A 158 16.48 -5.18 -1.19
C GLN A 158 16.88 -6.45 -0.44
N PHE A 159 17.32 -7.53 -1.11
CA PHE A 159 17.82 -8.72 -0.43
C PHE A 159 19.00 -8.41 0.50
N ARG A 160 19.91 -7.54 0.04
CA ARG A 160 21.07 -7.11 0.83
C ARG A 160 20.65 -6.20 1.98
N LYS A 161 19.74 -5.25 1.73
CA LYS A 161 19.20 -4.35 2.75
C LYS A 161 18.53 -5.13 3.88
N PHE A 162 17.60 -6.01 3.55
CA PHE A 162 16.91 -6.82 4.56
C PHE A 162 17.88 -7.74 5.32
N ARG A 163 18.87 -8.35 4.65
CA ARG A 163 19.87 -9.16 5.36
C ARG A 163 20.69 -8.36 6.39
N LYS A 164 20.89 -7.05 6.15
CA LYS A 164 21.73 -6.20 7.00
C LYS A 164 20.95 -5.60 8.18
N TYR A 165 19.67 -5.30 7.99
CA TYR A 165 18.90 -4.46 8.94
C TYR A 165 17.64 -5.13 9.52
N PHE A 166 17.27 -6.33 9.04
CA PHE A 166 16.18 -7.13 9.60
C PHE A 166 16.77 -8.21 10.52
#